data_AF-A0A0M3JSV6-F1
#
_entry.id   AF-A0A0M3JSV6-F1
#
_cell.length_a   1.000
_cell.length_b   1.000
_cell.length_c   1.000
_cell.angle_alpha   90.00
_cell.angle_beta   90.00
_cell.angle_gamma   90.00
#
_symmetry.space_group_name_H-M   'P 1'
#
loop_
_entity.id
_entity.type
_entity.pdbx_description
1 polymer ?
#
loop_
_entity_poly.entity_id
_entity_poly.type
_entity_poly.pdbx_seq_one_letter_code
_entity_poly.pdbx_strand_id
1 'polypeptide(L)'
;MSSQYGIETDEITLQRYVLSDQKKHPTASGDLTNLLTSLLTAVKAISSAVRKAGLAHIQGIAGRQNVQGEEVKKLDSIGEFILTHPQMKIPKKGSVYSVNEAYASTWSKGMSEYIRTRKFPEEGHSKMSLRYVGSMVADLRMLYESLPMAFLTEQVGGIATTGKGAVLDLVPEKIHSRCPIILGSPDDVNEFLEFLKKYDE
;
A
#
# COMPACT_ATOMS: atom_id res chain seq x y z
N MET A 1 33.56 -0.02 9.45
CA MET A 1 34.04 1.28 9.99
C MET A 1 32.90 2.21 10.43
N SER A 2 31.62 1.85 10.26
CA SER A 2 30.45 2.69 10.61
C SER A 2 30.03 2.64 12.09
N SER A 3 30.34 1.57 12.82
CA SER A 3 29.84 1.37 14.20
C SER A 3 30.56 2.20 15.26
N GLN A 4 31.62 2.93 14.92
CA GLN A 4 32.47 3.63 15.90
C GLN A 4 31.91 5.00 16.33
N TYR A 5 30.96 5.58 15.58
CA TYR A 5 30.41 6.92 15.83
C TYR A 5 28.87 6.96 15.95
N GLY A 6 28.19 5.82 15.97
CA GLY A 6 26.72 5.77 16.06
C GLY A 6 25.99 6.34 14.83
N ILE A 7 26.71 6.63 13.75
CA ILE A 7 26.15 7.01 12.45
C ILE A 7 26.13 5.76 11.59
N GLU A 8 24.94 5.29 11.25
CA GLU A 8 24.75 4.18 10.33
C GLU A 8 25.08 4.64 8.90
N THR A 9 26.34 4.49 8.48
CA THR A 9 26.83 5.05 7.21
C THR A 9 26.52 4.21 5.96
N ASP A 10 25.70 3.16 6.07
CA ASP A 10 25.35 2.29 4.93
C ASP A 10 23.87 2.39 4.56
N GLU A 11 23.36 3.61 4.52
CA GLU A 11 22.05 3.87 3.93
C GLU A 11 22.08 3.52 2.43
N ILE A 12 21.22 2.58 2.03
CA ILE A 12 21.04 2.22 0.63
C ILE A 12 19.90 3.07 0.08
N THR A 13 20.22 4.01 -0.80
CA THR A 13 19.20 4.76 -1.55
C THR A 13 18.51 3.85 -2.55
N LEU A 14 17.26 4.16 -2.93
CA LEU A 14 16.54 3.41 -3.97
C LEU A 14 17.33 3.36 -5.28
N GLN A 15 17.99 4.45 -5.66
CA GLN A 15 18.82 4.49 -6.86
C GLN A 15 20.03 3.55 -6.75
N ARG A 16 20.72 3.53 -5.60
CA ARG A 16 21.82 2.60 -5.33
C ARG A 16 21.33 1.16 -5.35
N TYR A 17 20.16 0.89 -4.79
CA TYR A 17 19.54 -0.44 -4.79
C TYR A 17 19.27 -0.93 -6.23
N VAL A 18 18.54 -0.16 -7.03
CA VAL A 18 18.17 -0.52 -8.41
C VAL A 18 19.41 -0.74 -9.28
N LEU A 19 20.42 0.15 -9.20
CA LEU A 19 21.67 0.00 -9.95
C LEU A 19 22.47 -1.22 -9.50
N SER A 20 22.51 -1.51 -8.20
CA SER A 20 23.21 -2.69 -7.68
C SER A 20 22.52 -3.98 -8.10
N ASP A 21 21.19 -3.96 -8.22
CA ASP A 21 20.40 -5.10 -8.69
C ASP A 21 20.58 -5.35 -10.19
N GLN A 22 20.55 -4.29 -11.02
CA GLN A 22 20.86 -4.39 -12.45
C GLN A 22 22.21 -5.08 -12.71
N LYS A 23 23.25 -4.74 -11.93
CA LYS A 23 24.59 -5.33 -12.07
C LYS A 23 24.62 -6.85 -11.86
N LYS A 24 23.62 -7.43 -11.19
CA LYS A 24 23.47 -8.89 -11.02
C LYS A 24 22.98 -9.58 -12.29
N HIS A 25 22.50 -8.82 -13.28
CA HIS A 25 21.94 -9.31 -14.53
C HIS A 25 22.81 -8.82 -15.72
N PRO A 26 23.81 -9.60 -16.16
CA PRO A 26 24.77 -9.17 -17.19
C PRO A 26 24.15 -8.78 -18.53
N THR A 27 22.95 -9.28 -18.84
CA THR A 27 22.22 -8.99 -20.08
C THR A 27 21.29 -7.78 -19.98
N ALA A 28 21.20 -7.12 -18.82
CA ALA A 28 20.29 -5.99 -18.63
C ALA A 28 20.77 -4.75 -19.39
N SER A 29 19.92 -4.21 -20.27
CA SER A 29 20.19 -2.97 -21.02
C SER A 29 20.27 -1.73 -20.14
N GLY A 30 19.60 -1.76 -18.98
CA GLY A 30 19.43 -0.61 -18.09
C GLY A 30 18.16 0.20 -18.35
N ASP A 31 17.33 -0.17 -19.34
CA ASP A 31 16.10 0.57 -19.64
C ASP A 31 15.12 0.61 -18.47
N LEU A 32 14.97 -0.52 -17.77
CA LEU A 32 14.15 -0.59 -16.55
C LEU A 32 14.71 0.33 -15.44
N THR A 33 16.03 0.38 -15.28
CA THR A 33 16.68 1.27 -14.30
C THR A 33 16.44 2.73 -14.64
N ASN A 34 16.53 3.09 -15.92
CA ASN A 34 16.23 4.44 -16.39
C ASN A 34 14.76 4.79 -16.11
N LEU A 35 13.83 3.89 -16.45
CA LEU A 35 12.40 4.06 -16.17
C LEU A 35 12.13 4.27 -14.67
N LEU A 36 12.67 3.42 -13.80
CA LEU A 36 12.52 3.52 -12.34
C LEU A 36 13.14 4.82 -11.80
N THR A 37 14.25 5.28 -12.37
CA THR A 37 14.90 6.54 -11.99
C THR A 37 14.06 7.76 -12.42
N SER A 38 13.43 7.72 -13.60
CA SER A 38 12.49 8.75 -14.04
C SER A 38 11.25 8.80 -13.15
N LEU A 39 10.68 7.64 -12.80
CA LEU A 39 9.56 7.54 -11.86
C LEU A 39 9.95 8.09 -10.48
N LEU A 40 11.14 7.75 -9.97
CA LEU A 40 11.65 8.26 -8.70
C LEU A 40 11.71 9.80 -8.70
N THR A 41 12.21 10.39 -9.78
CA THR A 41 12.25 11.85 -9.94
C THR A 41 10.85 12.47 -9.91
N ALA A 42 9.89 11.88 -10.64
CA ALA A 42 8.51 12.34 -10.64
C ALA A 42 7.87 12.25 -9.24
N VAL A 43 8.07 11.14 -8.52
CA VAL A 43 7.56 10.95 -7.16
C VAL A 43 8.17 11.97 -6.19
N LYS A 44 9.48 12.27 -6.29
CA LYS A 44 10.13 13.32 -5.49
C LYS A 44 9.49 14.69 -5.75
N ALA A 45 9.25 15.03 -7.02
CA ALA A 45 8.62 16.30 -7.40
C ALA A 45 7.19 16.41 -6.85
N ILE A 46 6.38 15.36 -7.01
CA ILE A 46 5.01 15.31 -6.46
C ILE A 46 5.04 15.42 -4.94
N SER A 47 5.92 14.68 -4.26
CA SER A 47 6.05 14.72 -2.80
C SER A 47 6.42 16.12 -2.30
N SER A 48 7.35 16.79 -2.99
CA SER A 48 7.68 18.19 -2.71
C SER A 48 6.48 19.12 -2.89
N ALA A 49 5.72 18.96 -3.97
CA ALA A 49 4.52 19.76 -4.23
C ALA A 49 3.43 19.53 -3.17
N VAL A 50 3.14 18.28 -2.78
CA VAL A 50 2.14 17.94 -1.76
C VAL A 50 2.52 18.52 -0.40
N ARG A 51 3.79 18.40 0.01
CA ARG A 51 4.27 19.00 1.28
C ARG A 51 4.10 20.52 1.27
N LYS A 52 4.44 21.17 0.15
CA LYS A 52 4.25 22.62 -0.01
C LYS A 52 2.78 23.03 -0.01
N ALA A 53 1.90 22.27 -0.64
CA ALA A 53 0.46 22.55 -0.66
C ALA A 53 -0.15 22.45 0.75
N GLY A 54 0.24 21.43 1.53
CA GLY A 54 -0.15 21.32 2.93
C GLY A 54 0.33 22.51 3.77
N LEU A 55 1.56 22.97 3.54
CA LEU A 55 2.11 24.15 4.21
C LEU A 55 1.49 25.46 3.72
N ALA A 56 1.13 25.60 2.44
CA ALA A 56 0.49 26.80 1.89
C ALA A 56 -0.92 27.00 2.45
N HIS A 57 -1.66 25.92 2.71
CA HIS A 57 -2.95 25.98 3.42
C HIS A 57 -2.82 26.26 4.92
N ILE A 58 -1.70 25.87 5.55
CA ILE A 58 -1.37 26.26 6.93
C ILE A 58 -0.88 27.73 6.98
N GLN A 59 -0.21 28.20 5.93
CA GLN A 59 0.33 29.57 5.78
C GLN A 59 -0.68 30.56 5.20
N GLY A 60 -1.91 30.56 5.70
CA GLY A 60 -2.77 31.76 5.66
C GLY A 60 -2.20 32.93 6.49
N ILE A 61 -1.06 32.76 7.15
CA ILE A 61 -0.39 33.77 7.96
C ILE A 61 1.09 33.77 7.59
N ALA A 62 1.50 34.78 6.81
CA ALA A 62 2.88 35.15 6.68
C ALA A 62 3.38 35.65 8.05
N GLY A 63 3.93 34.73 8.83
CA GLY A 63 4.63 35.01 10.08
C GLY A 63 5.57 33.85 10.33
N ARG A 64 6.88 34.11 10.42
CA ARG A 64 7.95 33.13 10.64
C ARG A 64 7.89 32.41 12.01
N GLN A 65 6.79 32.54 12.75
CA GLN A 65 6.58 31.91 14.04
C GLN A 65 5.20 31.27 14.09
N ASN A 66 5.21 29.96 14.24
CA ASN A 66 4.18 29.14 14.85
C ASN A 66 3.65 29.82 16.13
N VAL A 67 2.34 29.74 16.35
CA VAL A 67 1.58 30.34 17.48
C VAL A 67 2.07 29.95 18.89
N GLN A 68 3.09 29.10 19.00
CA GLN A 68 3.70 28.62 20.24
C GLN A 68 5.19 28.99 20.39
N GLY A 69 5.77 29.79 19.48
CA GLY A 69 7.13 30.33 19.63
C GLY A 69 8.27 29.31 19.53
N GLU A 70 8.00 28.07 19.16
CA GLU A 70 9.03 27.03 18.99
C GLU A 70 9.79 27.22 17.67
N GLU A 71 11.12 27.11 17.69
CA GLU A 71 11.89 26.96 16.44
C GLU A 71 11.38 25.72 15.70
N VAL A 72 10.79 25.92 14.52
CA VAL A 72 10.53 24.82 13.59
C VAL A 72 11.90 24.26 13.20
N LYS A 73 12.29 23.16 13.85
CA LYS A 73 13.40 22.34 13.38
C LYS A 73 13.07 21.99 11.93
N LYS A 74 13.79 22.60 10.99
CA LYS A 74 13.91 22.05 9.64
C LYS A 74 14.47 20.67 9.86
N LEU A 75 13.59 19.68 9.91
CA LEU A 75 13.98 18.33 9.59
C LEU A 75 14.43 18.45 8.14
N ASP A 76 15.71 18.65 7.92
CA ASP A 76 16.36 18.44 6.64
C ASP A 76 16.27 16.93 6.41
N SER A 77 15.06 16.48 6.08
CA SER A 77 14.81 15.14 5.60
C SER A 77 15.63 15.04 4.34
N ILE A 78 16.63 14.17 4.35
CA ILE A 78 17.33 13.75 3.15
C ILE A 78 16.24 13.50 2.11
N GLY A 79 16.21 14.29 1.02
CA GLY A 79 15.16 14.23 -0.01
C GLY A 79 15.18 12.93 -0.84
N GLU A 80 15.82 11.90 -0.30
CA GLU A 80 16.09 10.61 -0.89
C GLU A 80 15.19 9.54 -0.30
N PHE A 81 14.92 8.53 -1.12
CA PHE A 81 14.23 7.33 -0.68
C PHE A 81 15.28 6.34 -0.18
N ILE A 82 15.28 6.08 1.12
CA ILE A 82 16.19 5.15 1.79
C ILE A 82 15.48 3.80 1.98
N LEU A 83 16.20 2.71 1.69
CA LEU A 83 15.73 1.36 1.97
C LEU A 83 15.70 1.14 3.48
N THR A 84 14.50 1.03 4.05
CA THR A 84 14.30 0.81 5.49
C THR A 84 13.94 -0.62 5.83
N HIS A 85 13.16 -1.30 4.97
CA HIS A 85 12.65 -2.64 5.23
C HIS A 85 12.88 -3.53 3.99
N PRO A 86 14.02 -4.22 3.91
CA PRO A 86 14.24 -5.20 2.84
C PRO A 86 13.33 -6.41 3.01
N GLN A 87 12.93 -7.03 1.89
CA GLN A 87 12.26 -8.34 1.87
C GLN A 87 10.99 -8.42 2.74
N MET A 88 10.18 -7.35 2.74
CA MET A 88 8.93 -7.32 3.49
C MET A 88 8.04 -8.55 3.21
N LYS A 89 7.38 -9.03 4.27
CA LYS A 89 6.38 -10.10 4.22
C LYS A 89 5.13 -9.66 4.96
N ILE A 90 3.98 -10.01 4.39
CA ILE A 90 2.69 -9.83 5.05
C ILE A 90 2.53 -10.91 6.12
N PRO A 91 1.92 -10.63 7.30
CA PRO A 91 1.54 -11.68 8.23
C PRO A 91 0.52 -12.62 7.59
N LYS A 92 0.46 -13.88 8.07
CA LYS A 92 -0.52 -14.85 7.59
C LYS A 92 -1.96 -14.49 7.96
N LYS A 93 -2.16 -13.91 9.15
CA LYS A 93 -3.44 -13.42 9.67
C LYS A 93 -3.26 -12.04 10.28
N GLY A 94 -4.21 -11.14 10.01
CA GLY A 94 -4.22 -9.76 10.45
C GLY A 94 -5.18 -9.52 11.62
N SER A 95 -5.16 -8.29 12.13
CA SER A 95 -6.07 -7.81 13.18
C SER A 95 -6.96 -6.65 12.72
N VAL A 96 -6.92 -6.32 11.42
CA VAL A 96 -7.59 -5.18 10.81
C VAL A 96 -8.36 -5.63 9.58
N TYR A 97 -9.59 -5.14 9.42
CA TYR A 97 -10.31 -5.19 8.15
C TYR A 97 -10.59 -3.77 7.65
N SER A 98 -10.59 -3.59 6.33
CA SER A 98 -10.76 -2.30 5.67
C SER A 98 -11.81 -2.43 4.57
N VAL A 99 -12.96 -1.82 4.79
CA VAL A 99 -14.05 -1.76 3.81
C VAL A 99 -14.92 -0.54 4.07
N ASN A 100 -15.55 -0.01 3.03
CA ASN A 100 -16.58 1.00 3.18
C ASN A 100 -17.92 0.37 3.61
N GLU A 101 -18.23 0.43 4.91
CA GLU A 101 -19.48 -0.11 5.46
C GLU A 101 -20.74 0.66 5.05
N ALA A 102 -20.62 1.84 4.42
CA ALA A 102 -21.78 2.55 3.88
C ALA A 102 -22.52 1.76 2.80
N TYR A 103 -21.84 0.78 2.16
CA TYR A 103 -22.43 -0.13 1.18
C TYR A 103 -23.02 -1.41 1.79
N ALA A 104 -23.14 -1.51 3.12
CA ALA A 104 -23.63 -2.73 3.78
C ALA A 104 -24.99 -3.22 3.26
N SER A 105 -25.87 -2.33 2.84
CA SER A 105 -27.18 -2.68 2.28
C SER A 105 -27.12 -3.38 0.91
N THR A 106 -26.00 -3.29 0.19
CA THR A 106 -25.81 -3.90 -1.13
C THR A 106 -24.81 -5.07 -1.09
N TRP A 107 -24.32 -5.45 0.08
CA TRP A 107 -23.39 -6.56 0.23
C TRP A 107 -24.08 -7.91 0.00
N SER A 108 -23.31 -8.88 -0.48
CA SER A 108 -23.74 -10.27 -0.51
C SER A 108 -23.90 -10.83 0.91
N LYS A 109 -24.53 -12.00 1.02
CA LYS A 109 -24.73 -12.65 2.31
C LYS A 109 -23.39 -13.10 2.88
N GLY A 110 -22.51 -13.67 2.05
CA GLY A 110 -21.16 -14.08 2.44
C GLY A 110 -20.33 -12.93 3.00
N MET A 111 -20.36 -11.76 2.32
CA MET A 111 -19.68 -10.55 2.80
C MET A 111 -20.24 -10.06 4.15
N SER A 112 -21.56 -10.02 4.27
CA SER A 112 -22.22 -9.58 5.50
C SER A 112 -21.90 -10.47 6.69
N GLU A 113 -21.93 -11.80 6.50
CA GLU A 113 -21.59 -12.77 7.54
C GLU A 113 -20.10 -12.71 7.91
N TYR A 114 -19.20 -12.58 6.94
CA TYR A 114 -17.79 -12.43 7.23
C TYR A 114 -17.53 -11.19 8.11
N ILE A 115 -18.02 -10.02 7.71
CA ILE A 115 -17.86 -8.78 8.48
C ILE A 115 -18.53 -8.89 9.86
N ARG A 116 -19.68 -9.56 9.97
CA ARG A 116 -20.35 -9.81 11.26
C ARG A 116 -19.43 -10.54 12.22
N THR A 117 -18.76 -11.61 11.78
CA THR A 117 -17.82 -12.36 12.65
C THR A 117 -16.58 -11.56 13.03
N ARG A 118 -16.16 -10.59 12.20
CA ARG A 118 -15.05 -9.68 12.55
C ARG A 118 -15.41 -8.70 13.67
N LYS A 119 -16.68 -8.28 13.71
CA LYS A 119 -17.25 -7.38 14.73
C LYS A 119 -17.62 -8.09 16.02
N PHE A 120 -18.19 -9.28 15.88
CA PHE A 120 -18.74 -10.11 16.95
C PHE A 120 -18.16 -11.53 16.82
N PRO A 121 -16.88 -11.71 17.20
CA PRO A 121 -16.21 -13.00 17.11
C PRO A 121 -16.84 -14.03 18.08
N GLU A 122 -16.82 -15.30 17.68
CA GLU A 122 -17.16 -16.43 18.55
C GLU A 122 -16.07 -16.67 19.61
N GLU A 123 -16.37 -17.48 20.63
CA GLU A 123 -15.38 -17.81 21.68
C GLU A 123 -14.08 -18.35 21.08
N GLY A 124 -12.95 -17.78 21.51
CA GLY A 124 -11.62 -18.14 21.01
C GLY A 124 -11.11 -17.28 19.85
N HIS A 125 -11.92 -16.38 19.28
CA HIS A 125 -11.51 -15.45 18.23
C HIS A 125 -11.37 -14.01 18.74
N SER A 126 -10.34 -13.29 18.26
CA SER A 126 -10.14 -11.88 18.59
C SER A 126 -10.93 -10.97 17.65
N LYS A 127 -11.51 -9.90 18.20
CA LYS A 127 -12.18 -8.86 17.43
C LYS A 127 -11.18 -8.14 16.53
N MET A 128 -11.54 -7.91 15.27
CA MET A 128 -10.71 -7.12 14.35
C MET A 128 -11.11 -5.64 14.38
N SER A 129 -10.12 -4.77 14.18
CA SER A 129 -10.33 -3.33 14.08
C SER A 129 -10.76 -2.93 12.66
N LEU A 130 -11.79 -2.10 12.54
CA LEU A 130 -12.11 -1.43 11.28
C LEU A 130 -11.13 -0.26 11.07
N ARG A 131 -10.53 -0.18 9.88
CA ARG A 131 -9.75 0.98 9.41
C ARG A 131 -10.07 1.22 7.94
N TYR A 132 -10.67 2.37 7.62
CA TYR A 132 -10.97 2.74 6.25
C TYR A 132 -10.61 4.20 6.00
N VAL A 133 -9.49 4.44 5.30
CA VAL A 133 -8.98 5.78 4.99
C VAL A 133 -9.70 6.40 3.79
N GLY A 134 -10.16 5.58 2.84
CA GLY A 134 -10.93 6.05 1.67
C GLY A 134 -10.10 6.74 0.58
N SER A 135 -8.77 6.68 0.63
CA SER A 135 -7.87 7.26 -0.39
C SER A 135 -7.79 6.42 -1.68
N MET A 136 -8.12 5.14 -1.58
CA MET A 136 -8.38 4.24 -2.70
C MET A 136 -9.90 4.05 -2.75
N VAL A 137 -10.57 4.74 -3.67
CA VAL A 137 -12.05 4.80 -3.72
C VAL A 137 -12.61 3.45 -4.16
N ALA A 138 -13.86 3.13 -3.76
CA ALA A 138 -14.55 1.84 -3.97
C ALA A 138 -14.71 1.39 -5.44
N ASP A 139 -14.17 2.16 -6.38
CA ASP A 139 -14.40 2.05 -7.80
C ASP A 139 -13.03 1.97 -8.50
N LEU A 140 -12.37 0.83 -8.35
CA LEU A 140 -10.99 0.65 -8.79
C LEU A 140 -10.88 0.22 -10.25
N ARG A 141 -9.86 0.76 -10.90
CA ARG A 141 -9.47 0.55 -12.28
C ARG A 141 -8.45 -0.57 -12.32
N MET A 142 -8.73 -1.57 -13.15
CA MET A 142 -7.98 -2.81 -13.18
C MET A 142 -6.50 -2.57 -13.49
N LEU A 143 -6.19 -1.82 -14.55
CA LEU A 143 -4.82 -1.66 -15.06
C LEU A 143 -3.88 -0.88 -14.14
N TYR A 144 -4.37 0.16 -13.46
CA TYR A 144 -3.50 1.11 -12.75
C TYR A 144 -3.83 1.26 -11.27
N GLU A 145 -4.77 0.48 -10.74
CA GLU A 145 -5.05 0.39 -9.30
C GLU A 145 -5.03 -1.07 -8.83
N SER A 146 -5.87 -1.93 -9.41
CA SER A 146 -6.03 -3.31 -8.93
C SER A 146 -4.82 -4.20 -9.23
N LEU A 147 -4.34 -4.24 -10.48
CA LEU A 147 -3.22 -5.10 -10.90
C LEU A 147 -1.90 -4.71 -10.20
N PRO A 148 -1.50 -3.42 -10.10
CA PRO A 148 -0.30 -3.06 -9.36
C PRO A 148 -0.37 -3.45 -7.87
N MET A 149 -1.52 -3.26 -7.22
CA MET A 149 -1.70 -3.62 -5.81
C MET A 149 -1.74 -5.13 -5.59
N ALA A 150 -2.35 -5.88 -6.50
CA ALA A 150 -2.33 -7.34 -6.51
C ALA A 150 -0.90 -7.86 -6.66
N PHE A 151 -0.14 -7.33 -7.61
CA PHE A 151 1.27 -7.70 -7.82
C PHE A 151 2.09 -7.49 -6.55
N LEU A 152 2.00 -6.31 -5.93
CA LEU A 152 2.73 -6.02 -4.68
C LEU A 152 2.31 -6.95 -3.54
N THR A 153 1.02 -7.22 -3.40
CA THR A 153 0.48 -8.10 -2.36
C THR A 153 1.00 -9.52 -2.49
N GLU A 154 1.02 -10.08 -3.70
CA GLU A 154 1.53 -11.43 -3.94
C GLU A 154 3.05 -11.52 -3.75
N GLN A 155 3.83 -10.51 -4.14
CA GLN A 155 5.29 -10.48 -3.91
C GLN A 155 5.66 -10.55 -2.41
N VAL A 156 4.82 -10.01 -1.54
CA VAL A 156 5.00 -10.08 -0.07
C VAL A 156 4.35 -11.31 0.58
N GLY A 157 3.78 -12.24 -0.22
CA GLY A 157 3.18 -13.49 0.25
C GLY A 157 1.70 -13.38 0.65
N GLY A 158 1.02 -12.32 0.24
CA GLY A 158 -0.42 -12.15 0.41
C GLY A 158 -1.23 -12.74 -0.74
N ILE A 159 -2.55 -12.58 -0.66
CA ILE A 159 -3.49 -12.98 -1.72
C ILE A 159 -4.19 -11.74 -2.25
N ALA A 160 -4.44 -11.68 -3.57
CA ALA A 160 -5.31 -10.70 -4.21
C ALA A 160 -6.30 -11.38 -5.17
N THR A 161 -7.60 -11.27 -4.89
CA THR A 161 -8.67 -12.00 -5.59
C THR A 161 -9.86 -11.09 -5.91
N THR A 162 -10.62 -11.43 -6.94
CA THR A 162 -11.92 -10.83 -7.26
C THR A 162 -13.08 -11.41 -6.42
N GLY A 163 -12.79 -12.43 -5.60
CA GLY A 163 -13.78 -13.32 -5.00
C GLY A 163 -14.10 -14.54 -5.86
N LYS A 164 -13.74 -14.53 -7.15
CA LYS A 164 -13.95 -15.65 -8.10
C LYS A 164 -12.65 -16.23 -8.66
N GLY A 165 -11.56 -15.48 -8.59
CA GLY A 165 -10.26 -15.85 -9.16
C GLY A 165 -9.22 -14.76 -8.90
N ALA A 166 -7.95 -15.08 -9.15
CA ALA A 166 -6.83 -14.16 -8.91
C ALA A 166 -6.94 -12.90 -9.77
N VAL A 167 -6.58 -11.75 -9.19
CA VAL A 167 -6.64 -10.47 -9.91
C VAL A 167 -5.62 -10.42 -11.04
N LEU A 168 -4.46 -11.04 -10.87
CA LEU A 168 -3.40 -11.06 -11.87
C LEU A 168 -3.71 -11.92 -13.11
N ASP A 169 -4.69 -12.80 -13.03
CA ASP A 169 -5.14 -13.64 -14.15
C ASP A 169 -6.19 -12.93 -15.03
N LEU A 170 -6.65 -11.73 -14.64
CA LEU A 170 -7.65 -10.98 -15.38
C LEU A 170 -7.05 -10.40 -16.67
N VAL A 171 -7.78 -10.58 -17.77
CA VAL A 171 -7.48 -9.91 -19.05
C VAL A 171 -8.43 -8.71 -19.22
N PRO A 172 -7.93 -7.46 -19.17
CA PRO A 172 -8.77 -6.28 -19.32
C PRO A 172 -9.26 -6.12 -20.77
N GLU A 173 -10.58 -6.02 -20.95
CA GLU A 173 -11.18 -5.71 -22.25
C GLU A 173 -10.93 -4.25 -22.70
N LYS A 174 -10.85 -3.32 -21.74
CA LYS A 174 -10.68 -1.89 -21.97
C LYS A 174 -9.72 -1.30 -20.96
N ILE A 175 -9.08 -0.19 -21.34
CA ILE A 175 -8.10 0.50 -20.49
C ILE A 175 -8.68 1.00 -19.15
N HIS A 176 -9.98 1.26 -19.10
CA HIS A 176 -10.68 1.74 -17.90
C HIS A 176 -11.59 0.68 -17.27
N SER A 177 -11.39 -0.59 -17.61
CA SER A 177 -12.11 -1.70 -16.98
C SER A 177 -11.94 -1.66 -15.46
N ARG A 178 -13.00 -2.07 -14.77
CA ARG A 178 -13.04 -2.16 -13.31
C ARG A 178 -13.07 -3.63 -12.89
N CYS A 179 -12.63 -3.93 -11.68
CA CYS A 179 -12.86 -5.23 -11.05
C CYS A 179 -13.00 -5.07 -9.54
N PRO A 180 -13.79 -5.95 -8.88
CA PRO A 180 -13.70 -6.08 -7.44
C PRO A 180 -12.29 -6.56 -7.07
N ILE A 181 -11.83 -6.16 -5.89
CA ILE A 181 -10.55 -6.61 -5.35
C ILE A 181 -10.67 -6.82 -3.85
N ILE A 182 -10.19 -7.98 -3.41
CA ILE A 182 -10.00 -8.38 -2.03
C ILE A 182 -8.54 -8.77 -1.93
N LEU A 183 -7.79 -8.11 -1.06
CA LEU A 183 -6.36 -8.37 -0.89
C LEU A 183 -5.96 -8.30 0.57
N GLY A 184 -4.92 -9.04 0.97
CA GLY A 184 -4.41 -9.01 2.33
C GLY A 184 -3.74 -10.30 2.77
N SER A 185 -3.76 -10.53 4.09
CA SER A 185 -3.19 -11.71 4.72
C SER A 185 -3.85 -12.98 4.17
N PRO A 186 -3.08 -14.02 3.83
CA PRO A 186 -3.61 -15.21 3.17
C PRO A 186 -4.70 -15.91 3.99
N ASP A 187 -4.57 -16.02 5.32
CA ASP A 187 -5.56 -16.69 6.15
C ASP A 187 -6.88 -15.91 6.21
N ASP A 188 -6.82 -14.57 6.23
CA ASP A 188 -8.01 -13.72 6.24
C ASP A 188 -8.74 -13.76 4.90
N VAL A 189 -8.00 -13.72 3.79
CA VAL A 189 -8.59 -13.77 2.44
C VAL A 189 -9.20 -15.14 2.15
N ASN A 190 -8.53 -16.23 2.55
CA ASN A 190 -9.08 -17.57 2.38
C ASN A 190 -10.33 -17.78 3.24
N GLU A 191 -10.31 -17.34 4.51
CA GLU A 191 -11.49 -17.37 5.37
C GLU A 191 -12.65 -16.58 4.72
N PHE A 192 -12.39 -15.40 4.16
CA PHE A 192 -13.41 -14.65 3.42
C PHE A 192 -13.97 -15.42 2.21
N LEU A 193 -13.12 -16.07 1.41
CA LEU A 193 -13.56 -16.87 0.26
C LEU A 193 -14.44 -18.06 0.68
N GLU A 194 -14.17 -18.69 1.83
CA GLU A 194 -15.02 -19.73 2.39
C GLU A 194 -16.42 -19.22 2.74
N PHE A 195 -16.52 -17.98 3.25
CA PHE A 195 -17.82 -17.33 3.49
C PHE A 195 -18.56 -17.06 2.19
N LEU A 196 -17.89 -16.56 1.14
CA LEU A 196 -18.52 -16.37 -0.17
C LEU A 196 -19.06 -17.71 -0.70
N LYS A 197 -18.24 -18.76 -0.68
CA LYS A 197 -18.64 -20.11 -1.11
C LYS A 197 -19.80 -20.69 -0.31
N LYS A 198 -19.85 -20.44 1.01
CA LYS A 198 -20.88 -21.00 1.88
C LYS A 198 -22.25 -20.32 1.72
N TYR A 199 -22.26 -19.03 1.42
CA TYR A 199 -23.47 -18.20 1.51
C TYR A 199 -23.95 -17.62 0.18
N ASP A 200 -23.08 -17.53 -0.83
CA ASP A 200 -23.36 -16.91 -2.13
C ASP A 200 -23.29 -17.89 -3.32
N GLU A 201 -22.83 -19.14 -3.10
CA GLU A 201 -22.96 -20.28 -4.03
C GLU A 201 -24.06 -21.25 -3.55
#